data_AF-A0A2G4R4H5-F1
#
_entry.id   AF-A0A2G4R4H5-F1
#
_cell.length_a   1.000
_cell.length_b   1.000
_cell.length_c   1.000
_cell.angle_alpha   90.00
_cell.angle_beta   90.00
_cell.angle_gamma   90.00
#
_symmetry.space_group_name_H-M   'P 1'
#
loop_
_entity.id
_entity.type
_entity.pdbx_description
1 polymer ?
#
loop_
_entity_poly.entity_id
_entity_poly.type
_entity_poly.pdbx_seq_one_letter_code
_entity_poly.pdbx_strand_id
1 'polypeptide(L)'
;MGILTKLELEYDVDEVEKFLEFFRKMCDGFEPLIIKLGNDKMKYKEAINELETLAHNTAWAARRLSLDEVTDLCVFCEEMMAQAKRFEGPASEEFMDWMLLLGDQFEKYCKSYENDASVLAIFNPLIVNVPNVISR
;
A
#
# COMPACT_ATOMS: atom_id res chain seq x y z
N MET A 1 -23.87 -9.34 -5.33
CA MET A 1 -23.51 -8.09 -4.64
C MET A 1 -22.04 -8.15 -4.35
N GLY A 2 -21.27 -7.23 -4.92
CA GLY A 2 -19.84 -7.16 -4.68
C GLY A 2 -19.51 -6.51 -3.34
N ILE A 3 -18.22 -6.33 -3.13
CA ILE A 3 -17.67 -5.79 -1.88
C ILE A 3 -17.97 -4.30 -1.69
N LEU A 4 -18.04 -3.51 -2.75
CA LEU A 4 -18.33 -2.07 -2.66
C LEU A 4 -19.80 -1.84 -2.32
N THR A 5 -20.71 -2.51 -3.03
CA THR A 5 -22.15 -2.42 -2.76
C THR A 5 -22.46 -2.84 -1.32
N LYS A 6 -21.75 -3.84 -0.78
CA LYS A 6 -21.91 -4.25 0.63
C LYS A 6 -21.45 -3.15 1.60
N LEU A 7 -20.29 -2.55 1.34
CA LEU A 7 -19.78 -1.45 2.16
C LEU A 7 -20.74 -0.27 2.20
N GLU A 8 -21.29 0.13 1.06
CA GLU A 8 -22.24 1.25 0.95
C GLU A 8 -23.59 0.98 1.66
N LEU A 9 -23.91 -0.29 1.94
CA LEU A 9 -25.11 -0.66 2.71
C LEU A 9 -24.84 -0.70 4.21
N GLU A 10 -23.60 -0.96 4.62
CA GLU A 10 -23.20 -1.15 6.02
C GLU A 10 -22.63 0.13 6.64
N TYR A 11 -22.07 1.03 5.83
CA TYR A 11 -21.36 2.22 6.27
C TYR A 11 -21.87 3.49 5.58
N ASP A 12 -21.47 4.64 6.12
CA ASP A 12 -21.74 5.94 5.51
C ASP A 12 -20.99 6.08 4.18
N VAL A 13 -21.71 6.51 3.14
CA VAL A 13 -21.17 6.64 1.77
C VAL A 13 -19.95 7.57 1.74
N ASP A 14 -19.94 8.65 2.53
CA ASP A 14 -18.81 9.58 2.59
C ASP A 14 -17.56 8.90 3.17
N GLU A 15 -17.72 7.94 4.08
CA GLU A 15 -16.60 7.17 4.63
C GLU A 15 -16.06 6.16 3.62
N VAL A 16 -16.94 5.53 2.84
CA VAL A 16 -16.57 4.60 1.76
C VAL A 16 -15.83 5.33 0.64
N GLU A 17 -16.35 6.46 0.18
CA GLU A 17 -15.70 7.29 -0.86
C GLU A 17 -14.33 7.78 -0.41
N LYS A 18 -14.21 8.24 0.83
CA LYS A 18 -12.92 8.69 1.39
C LYS A 18 -11.89 7.58 1.47
N PHE A 19 -12.30 6.36 1.83
CA PHE A 19 -11.42 5.20 1.77
C PHE A 19 -10.92 4.94 0.35
N LEU A 20 -11.83 4.92 -0.63
CA LEU A 20 -11.46 4.69 -2.04
C LEU A 20 -10.51 5.78 -2.56
N GLU A 21 -10.75 7.05 -2.20
CA GLU A 21 -9.86 8.15 -2.56
C GLU A 21 -8.44 7.94 -2.02
N PHE A 22 -8.30 7.61 -0.74
CA PHE A 22 -6.98 7.33 -0.17
C PHE A 22 -6.32 6.11 -0.78
N PHE A 23 -7.09 5.04 -1.01
CA PHE A 23 -6.55 3.81 -1.57
C PHE A 23 -6.05 4.04 -3.00
N ARG A 24 -6.85 4.71 -3.85
CA ARG A 24 -6.47 5.04 -5.22
C ARG A 24 -5.24 5.94 -5.24
N LYS A 25 -5.22 7.00 -4.40
CA LYS A 25 -4.06 7.88 -4.25
C LYS A 25 -2.79 7.15 -3.83
N MET A 26 -2.90 6.17 -2.93
CA MET A 26 -1.77 5.34 -2.53
C MET A 26 -1.26 4.51 -3.72
N CYS A 27 -2.14 3.86 -4.48
CA CYS A 27 -1.77 3.05 -5.64
C CYS A 27 -1.08 3.90 -6.71
N ASP A 28 -1.65 5.06 -7.06
CA ASP A 28 -1.11 5.96 -8.09
C ASP A 28 0.24 6.56 -7.67
N GLY A 29 0.45 6.76 -6.36
CA GLY A 29 1.70 7.26 -5.80
C GLY A 29 2.80 6.21 -5.65
N PHE A 30 2.47 4.91 -5.67
CA PHE A 30 3.39 3.85 -5.26
C PHE A 30 4.59 3.71 -6.21
N GLU A 31 4.32 3.50 -7.50
CA GLU A 31 5.35 3.33 -8.53
C GLU A 31 6.32 4.53 -8.65
N PRO A 32 5.88 5.79 -8.74
CA PRO A 32 6.81 6.92 -8.81
C PRO A 32 7.67 7.05 -7.55
N LEU A 33 7.14 6.68 -6.37
CA LEU A 33 7.91 6.65 -5.12
C LEU A 33 8.94 5.53 -5.10
N ILE A 34 8.63 4.35 -5.67
CA ILE A 34 9.62 3.27 -5.83
C ILE A 34 10.78 3.71 -6.71
N ILE A 35 10.49 4.37 -7.84
CA ILE A 35 11.55 4.94 -8.69
C ILE A 35 12.37 5.97 -7.90
N LYS A 36 11.72 6.76 -7.05
CA LYS A 36 12.38 7.76 -6.18
C LYS A 36 13.34 7.10 -5.18
N LEU A 37 13.00 5.92 -4.62
CA LEU A 37 13.85 5.16 -3.68
C LEU A 37 15.21 4.77 -4.28
N GLY A 38 15.27 4.48 -5.58
CA GLY A 38 16.50 4.02 -6.26
C GLY A 38 17.51 5.12 -6.59
N ASN A 39 17.20 6.40 -6.36
CA ASN A 39 18.02 7.51 -6.84
C ASN A 39 19.20 7.86 -5.93
N ASP A 40 18.97 8.74 -4.96
CA ASP A 40 19.99 9.28 -4.06
C ASP A 40 19.47 9.30 -2.62
N LYS A 41 20.35 9.51 -1.66
CA LYS A 41 20.05 9.44 -0.23
C LYS A 41 18.92 10.39 0.19
N MET A 42 18.87 11.60 -0.37
CA MET A 42 17.86 12.59 -0.02
C MET A 42 16.49 12.14 -0.54
N LYS A 43 16.42 11.76 -1.82
CA LYS A 43 15.20 11.24 -2.45
C LYS A 43 14.70 9.95 -1.81
N TYR A 44 15.60 9.07 -1.39
CA TYR A 44 15.27 7.85 -0.67
C TYR A 44 14.47 8.14 0.61
N LYS A 45 14.98 9.03 1.47
CA LYS A 45 14.30 9.37 2.73
C LYS A 45 12.95 10.04 2.49
N GLU A 46 12.87 10.93 1.50
CA GLU A 46 11.59 11.54 1.11
C GLU A 46 10.59 10.48 0.66
N ALA A 47 11.00 9.57 -0.24
CA ALA A 47 10.14 8.51 -0.75
C ALA A 47 9.63 7.57 0.35
N ILE A 48 10.49 7.18 1.29
CA ILE A 48 10.09 6.35 2.45
C ILE A 48 9.03 7.07 3.29
N ASN A 49 9.21 8.36 3.60
CA ASN A 49 8.24 9.11 4.41
C ASN A 49 6.90 9.28 3.67
N GLU A 50 6.94 9.49 2.35
CA GLU A 50 5.74 9.63 1.52
C GLU A 50 4.98 8.29 1.44
N LEU A 51 5.68 7.17 1.23
CA LEU A 51 5.10 5.82 1.25
C LEU A 51 4.48 5.48 2.61
N GLU A 52 5.20 5.75 3.71
CA GLU A 52 4.70 5.58 5.08
C GLU A 52 3.40 6.36 5.30
N THR A 53 3.33 7.61 4.82
CA THR A 53 2.14 8.47 4.94
C THR A 53 0.95 7.96 4.13
N LEU A 54 1.18 7.50 2.88
CA LEU A 54 0.11 6.97 2.03
C LEU A 54 -0.47 5.67 2.62
N ALA A 55 0.41 4.77 3.09
CA ALA A 55 -0.01 3.54 3.77
C ALA A 55 -0.80 3.84 5.03
N HIS A 56 -0.32 4.76 5.87
CA HIS A 56 -0.99 5.15 7.12
C HIS A 56 -2.40 5.72 6.89
N ASN A 57 -2.55 6.63 5.93
CA ASN A 57 -3.85 7.24 5.63
C ASN A 57 -4.86 6.19 5.13
N THR A 58 -4.39 5.25 4.30
CA THR A 58 -5.20 4.15 3.78
C THR A 58 -5.58 3.17 4.89
N ALA A 59 -4.64 2.77 5.74
CA ALA A 59 -4.88 1.93 6.91
C ALA A 59 -5.92 2.54 7.85
N TRP A 60 -5.80 3.85 8.11
CA TRP A 60 -6.73 4.58 8.96
C TRP A 60 -8.16 4.53 8.42
N ALA A 61 -8.35 4.77 7.12
CA ALA A 61 -9.67 4.73 6.50
C ALA A 61 -10.23 3.30 6.41
N ALA A 62 -9.39 2.33 6.01
CA ALA A 62 -9.77 0.91 5.94
C ALA A 62 -10.25 0.38 7.31
N ARG A 63 -9.58 0.76 8.40
CA ARG A 63 -9.94 0.35 9.76
C ARG A 63 -11.33 0.83 10.19
N ARG A 64 -11.76 2.02 9.75
CA ARG A 64 -13.11 2.55 10.05
C ARG A 64 -14.21 1.70 9.42
N LEU A 65 -13.92 1.15 8.25
CA LEU A 65 -14.80 0.28 7.49
C LEU A 65 -14.62 -1.20 7.85
N SER A 66 -13.87 -1.51 8.92
CA SER A 66 -13.57 -2.89 9.35
C SER A 66 -12.98 -3.77 8.24
N LEU A 67 -12.17 -3.17 7.35
CA LEU A 67 -11.49 -3.85 6.26
C LEU A 67 -10.15 -4.41 6.72
N ASP A 68 -10.19 -5.49 7.50
CA ASP A 68 -9.02 -6.04 8.18
C ASP A 68 -7.90 -6.43 7.20
N GLU A 69 -8.21 -7.12 6.09
CA GLU A 69 -7.21 -7.55 5.10
C GLU A 69 -6.44 -6.37 4.48
N VAL A 70 -7.13 -5.26 4.17
CA VAL A 70 -6.49 -4.05 3.64
C VAL A 70 -5.72 -3.33 4.73
N THR A 71 -6.29 -3.26 5.93
CA THR A 71 -5.67 -2.63 7.10
C THR A 71 -4.34 -3.31 7.45
N ASP A 72 -4.33 -4.63 7.52
CA ASP A 72 -3.15 -5.43 7.85
C ASP A 72 -2.04 -5.26 6.79
N LEU A 73 -2.40 -5.25 5.50
CA LEU A 73 -1.42 -5.02 4.44
C LEU A 73 -0.82 -3.60 4.49
N CYS A 74 -1.64 -2.59 4.79
CA CYS A 74 -1.15 -1.22 4.93
C CYS A 74 -0.24 -1.07 6.16
N VAL A 75 -0.62 -1.65 7.30
CA VAL A 75 0.20 -1.64 8.52
C VAL A 75 1.53 -2.37 8.28
N PHE A 76 1.50 -3.51 7.59
CA PHE A 76 2.72 -4.21 7.17
C PHE A 76 3.62 -3.32 6.31
N CYS A 77 3.05 -2.59 5.34
CA CYS A 77 3.79 -1.61 4.55
C CYS A 77 4.41 -0.50 5.43
N GLU A 78 3.67 0.04 6.40
CA GLU A 78 4.18 1.04 7.35
C GLU A 78 5.38 0.50 8.13
N GLU A 79 5.28 -0.72 8.66
CA GLU A 79 6.37 -1.37 9.40
C GLU A 79 7.62 -1.55 8.53
N MET A 80 7.44 -1.92 7.26
CA MET A 80 8.52 -2.07 6.30
C MET A 80 9.18 -0.73 5.96
N MET A 81 8.40 0.34 5.81
CA MET A 81 8.93 1.69 5.63
C MET A 81 9.70 2.17 6.86
N ALA A 82 9.20 1.88 8.07
CA ALA A 82 9.88 2.20 9.32
C ALA A 82 11.22 1.46 9.47
N GLN A 83 11.31 0.21 9.01
CA GLN A 83 12.57 -0.52 8.93
C GLN A 83 13.51 0.09 7.88
N ALA A 84 13.00 0.38 6.69
CA ALA A 84 13.77 0.97 5.60
C ALA A 84 14.32 2.36 5.94
N LYS A 85 13.61 3.13 6.76
CA LYS A 85 14.02 4.45 7.26
C LYS A 85 15.34 4.43 8.04
N ARG A 86 15.73 3.27 8.59
CA ARG A 86 16.99 3.07 9.32
C ARG A 86 18.22 3.09 8.40
N PHE A 87 18.04 2.95 7.09
CA PHE A 87 19.10 2.97 6.10
C PHE A 87 19.19 4.34 5.42
N GLU A 88 20.38 4.69 4.92
CA GLU A 88 20.63 5.98 4.26
C GLU A 88 20.22 6.01 2.79
N GLY A 89 19.99 4.85 2.18
CA GLY A 89 19.70 4.75 0.75
C GLY A 89 20.96 4.81 -0.12
N PRO A 90 20.81 4.63 -1.45
CA PRO A 90 19.56 4.31 -2.14
C PRO A 90 19.10 2.87 -1.86
N ALA A 91 17.87 2.55 -2.27
CA ALA A 91 17.33 1.20 -2.17
C ALA A 91 18.16 0.20 -3.00
N SER A 92 18.20 -1.05 -2.53
CA SER A 92 18.68 -2.16 -3.35
C SER A 92 17.70 -2.45 -4.50
N GLU A 93 18.18 -3.09 -5.57
CA GLU A 93 17.28 -3.59 -6.63
C GLU A 93 16.27 -4.60 -6.07
N GLU A 94 16.72 -5.53 -5.23
CA GLU A 94 15.85 -6.52 -4.58
C GLU A 94 14.70 -5.89 -3.80
N PHE A 95 14.98 -4.78 -3.08
CA PHE A 95 13.96 -4.06 -2.33
C PHE A 95 12.99 -3.32 -3.23
N MET A 96 13.47 -2.71 -4.32
CA MET A 96 12.60 -2.05 -5.29
C MET A 96 11.67 -3.05 -6.00
N ASP A 97 12.20 -4.21 -6.42
CA ASP A 97 11.41 -5.26 -7.05
C ASP A 97 10.35 -5.82 -6.10
N TRP A 98 10.70 -6.03 -4.83
CA TRP A 98 9.75 -6.44 -3.81
C TRP A 98 8.67 -5.37 -3.54
N MET A 99 9.03 -4.09 -3.54
CA MET A 99 8.07 -2.99 -3.43
C MET A 99 7.11 -2.95 -4.63
N LEU A 100 7.56 -3.27 -5.85
CA LEU A 100 6.67 -3.39 -7.01
C LEU A 100 5.66 -4.53 -6.83
N LEU A 101 6.09 -5.69 -6.30
CA LEU A 101 5.17 -6.79 -5.97
C LEU A 101 4.11 -6.38 -4.93
N LEU A 102 4.51 -5.57 -3.94
CA LEU A 102 3.60 -5.03 -2.94
C LEU A 102 2.62 -4.01 -3.56
N GLY A 103 3.11 -3.11 -4.41
CA GLY A 103 2.29 -2.15 -5.16
C GLY A 103 1.25 -2.83 -6.05
N ASP A 104 1.65 -3.89 -6.76
CA ASP A 104 0.75 -4.71 -7.56
C ASP A 104 -0.39 -5.34 -6.73
N GLN A 105 -0.10 -5.72 -5.48
CA GLN A 105 -1.11 -6.27 -4.59
C GLN A 105 -2.11 -5.20 -4.14
N PHE A 106 -1.63 -4.01 -3.78
CA PHE A 106 -2.49 -2.87 -3.48
C PHE A 106 -3.40 -2.54 -4.66
N GLU A 107 -2.85 -2.48 -5.87
CA GLU A 107 -3.61 -2.19 -7.09
C GLU A 107 -4.70 -3.24 -7.35
N LYS A 108 -4.39 -4.53 -7.15
CA LYS A 108 -5.38 -5.61 -7.27
C LYS A 108 -6.51 -5.49 -6.24
N TYR A 109 -6.18 -5.14 -5.00
CA TYR A 109 -7.17 -4.90 -3.96
C TYR A 109 -8.03 -3.68 -4.29
N CYS A 110 -7.42 -2.55 -4.66
CA CYS A 110 -8.14 -1.33 -5.02
C CYS A 110 -9.11 -1.57 -6.18
N LYS A 111 -8.65 -2.23 -7.25
CA LYS A 111 -9.51 -2.64 -8.38
C LYS A 111 -10.63 -3.59 -7.99
N SER A 112 -10.45 -4.42 -6.96
CA SER A 112 -11.53 -5.30 -6.50
C SER A 112 -12.70 -4.49 -5.94
N TYR A 113 -12.42 -3.37 -5.27
CA TYR A 113 -13.46 -2.47 -4.78
C TYR A 113 -14.11 -1.68 -5.93
N GLU A 114 -13.31 -1.08 -6.80
CA GLU A 114 -13.82 -0.25 -7.91
C GLU A 114 -14.69 -1.04 -8.90
N ASN A 115 -14.38 -2.31 -9.12
CA ASN A 115 -15.15 -3.18 -10.02
C ASN A 115 -16.34 -3.86 -9.30
N ASP A 116 -16.60 -3.53 -8.04
CA ASP A 116 -17.56 -4.23 -7.18
C ASP A 116 -17.42 -5.75 -7.28
N ALA A 117 -16.18 -6.24 -7.14
CA ALA A 117 -15.89 -7.67 -7.23
C ALA A 117 -16.61 -8.45 -6.12
N SER A 118 -16.87 -9.75 -6.33
CA SER A 118 -17.51 -10.58 -5.30
C SER A 118 -16.69 -10.74 -4.04
N VAL A 119 -15.36 -10.74 -4.19
CA VAL A 119 -14.34 -10.93 -3.16
C VAL A 119 -13.09 -10.13 -3.54
N LEU A 120 -12.21 -9.89 -2.57
CA LEU A 120 -10.89 -9.35 -2.84
C LEU A 120 -10.05 -10.30 -3.69
N ALA A 121 -9.16 -9.72 -4.49
CA ALA A 121 -8.17 -10.47 -5.25
C ALA A 121 -7.34 -11.39 -4.33
N ILE A 122 -6.78 -12.47 -4.88
CA ILE A 122 -5.96 -13.39 -4.10
C ILE A 122 -4.66 -12.69 -3.66
N PHE A 123 -4.30 -12.83 -2.39
CA PHE A 123 -3.04 -12.35 -1.85
C PHE A 123 -1.84 -13.07 -2.49
N ASN A 124 -0.84 -12.32 -2.95
CA ASN A 124 0.40 -12.88 -3.47
C ASN A 124 1.32 -13.34 -2.33
N PRO A 125 1.54 -14.66 -2.14
CA PRO A 125 2.34 -15.18 -1.02
C PRO A 125 3.82 -14.76 -1.11
N LEU A 126 4.32 -14.33 -2.27
CA LEU A 126 5.69 -13.86 -2.43
C LEU A 126 5.99 -12.59 -1.63
N ILE A 127 4.96 -11.82 -1.25
CA ILE A 127 5.12 -10.60 -0.44
C ILE A 127 5.72 -10.92 0.93
N VAL A 128 5.47 -12.12 1.46
CA VAL A 128 6.04 -12.57 2.75
C VAL A 128 7.56 -12.74 2.66
N ASN A 129 8.13 -12.90 1.46
CA ASN A 129 9.58 -13.02 1.23
C ASN A 129 10.24 -11.63 1.22
N VAL A 130 10.28 -11.01 2.40
CA VAL A 130 10.93 -9.70 2.59
C VAL A 130 12.43 -9.79 2.27
N PRO A 131 12.99 -8.90 1.43
CA PRO A 131 14.42 -8.89 1.11
C PRO A 131 15.29 -8.61 2.33
N ASN A 132 16.42 -9.33 2.43
CA ASN A 132 17.40 -9.11 3.50
C ASN A 132 18.22 -7.83 3.27
N VAL A 133 18.37 -7.40 2.02
CA VAL A 133 19.15 -6.21 1.64
C VAL A 133 18.17 -5.11 1.24
N ILE A 134 17.96 -4.13 2.12
CA ILE A 134 17.03 -3.02 1.86
C ILE A 134 17.72 -1.85 1.14
N SER A 135 19.00 -1.61 1.44
CA SER A 135 19.78 -0.49 0.90
C SER A 135 21.18 -0.94 0.50
N ARG A 136 21.76 -0.23 -0.49
CA ARG A 136 23.12 -0.48 -1.01
C ARG A 136 24.21 0.11 -0.13
#